data_AF-A0A2T4WZY4-F1
#
_entry.id   AF-A0A2T4WZY4-F1
#
_cell.length_a   1.000
_cell.length_b   1.000
_cell.length_c   1.000
_cell.angle_alpha   90.00
_cell.angle_beta   90.00
_cell.angle_gamma   90.00
#
_symmetry.space_group_name_H-M   'P 1'
#
loop_
_entity.id
_entity.type
_entity.pdbx_description
1 polymer ?
#
loop_
_entity_poly.entity_id
_entity_poly.type
_entity_poly.pdbx_seq_one_letter_code
_entity_poly.pdbx_strand_id
1 'polypeptide(L)'
;MSGRLKKNSVELYRDLKLIISNFEEYLERKELRPKVLEMVKILHLYRDLGISLVDNERNLSARNRILKYLKGYVGHLINGDELLVISGTQEYARRIRELRVDFGWPIISGVTLKQMILDGELDGFDLNTVKPDTYILLKDEQDLESAYRYNLMKDIRKSESLSARDKILTFLRSNIGKQVTGEELSYVSKISDWPRRIRELRTEYGWPVMTKSTGRPDLPVGYYVLAEDRQDEEHDRHIRNEDRIKVLDRDYCRCVICNWPINSSVHDKFRNRLELHHIVNHVKKGKNSADNLVTLCNVHHDLIHKVDKNGRMTVLEFYEWVELEKENYK
;
A
#
# COMPACT_ATOMS: atom_id res chain seq x y z
N MET A 1 -38.02 19.67 -12.82
CA MET A 1 -39.11 20.18 -11.95
C MET A 1 -38.49 20.93 -10.78
N SER A 2 -38.85 22.21 -10.67
CA SER A 2 -38.57 23.18 -9.60
C SER A 2 -37.10 23.39 -9.19
N GLY A 3 -36.45 24.31 -9.90
CA GLY A 3 -35.19 24.92 -9.46
C GLY A 3 -35.44 25.80 -8.24
N ARG A 4 -35.25 25.25 -7.04
CA ARG A 4 -34.95 26.07 -5.86
C ARG A 4 -33.61 26.76 -6.13
N LEU A 5 -33.60 28.09 -6.09
CA LEU A 5 -32.38 28.88 -5.96
C LEU A 5 -31.56 28.25 -4.82
N LYS A 6 -30.39 27.69 -5.15
CA LYS A 6 -29.53 27.02 -4.18
C LYS A 6 -28.94 28.09 -3.28
N LYS A 7 -29.41 28.12 -2.02
CA LYS A 7 -28.86 29.02 -1.00
C LYS A 7 -27.36 28.79 -0.84
N ASN A 8 -26.60 29.87 -0.74
CA ASN A 8 -25.17 29.81 -0.49
C ASN A 8 -24.87 29.47 0.99
N SER A 9 -23.62 29.16 1.31
CA SER A 9 -23.21 28.74 2.66
C SER A 9 -23.56 29.75 3.75
N VAL A 10 -23.50 31.05 3.44
CA VAL A 10 -23.82 32.13 4.39
C VAL A 10 -25.33 32.18 4.68
N GLU A 11 -26.17 32.04 3.65
CA GLU A 11 -27.62 32.00 3.81
C GLU A 11 -28.07 30.79 4.62
N LEU A 12 -27.50 29.61 4.35
CA LEU A 12 -27.79 28.38 5.09
C LEU A 12 -27.37 28.48 6.55
N TYR A 13 -26.21 29.08 6.82
CA TYR A 13 -25.75 29.33 8.17
C TYR A 13 -26.71 30.26 8.92
N ARG A 14 -27.22 31.31 8.27
CA ARG A 14 -28.21 32.22 8.87
C ARG A 14 -29.53 31.51 9.17
N ASP A 15 -30.03 30.69 8.24
CA ASP A 15 -31.24 29.89 8.46
C ASP A 15 -31.06 28.91 9.63
N LEU A 16 -29.93 28.20 9.67
CA LEU A 16 -29.62 27.23 10.72
C LEU A 16 -29.56 27.92 12.09
N LYS A 17 -28.89 29.07 12.16
CA LYS A 17 -28.81 29.88 13.37
C LYS A 17 -30.20 30.29 13.85
N LEU A 18 -31.07 30.74 12.96
CA LEU A 18 -32.44 31.15 13.30
C LEU A 18 -33.26 29.98 13.86
N ILE A 19 -33.23 28.81 13.22
CA ILE A 19 -33.98 27.64 13.70
C ILE A 19 -33.46 27.18 15.07
N ILE A 20 -32.13 27.14 15.25
CA ILE A 20 -31.54 26.76 16.54
C ILE A 20 -31.93 27.75 17.65
N SER A 21 -31.87 29.06 17.37
CA SER A 21 -32.28 30.08 18.34
C SER A 21 -33.75 29.97 18.76
N ASN A 22 -34.64 29.57 17.86
CA ASN A 22 -36.06 29.40 18.15
C ASN A 22 -36.42 28.01 18.70
N PHE A 23 -35.45 27.09 18.81
CA PHE A 23 -35.72 25.71 19.22
C PHE A 23 -36.11 25.59 20.70
N GLU A 24 -35.74 26.57 21.53
CA GLU A 24 -36.09 26.61 22.96
C GLU A 24 -37.61 26.55 23.18
N GLU A 25 -38.39 27.26 22.36
CA GLU A 25 -39.87 27.22 22.40
C GLU A 25 -40.45 25.82 22.13
N TYR A 26 -39.72 24.98 21.38
CA TYR A 26 -40.14 23.60 21.12
C TYR A 26 -39.79 22.68 22.29
N LEU A 27 -38.75 22.98 23.08
CA LEU A 27 -38.38 22.20 24.25
C LEU A 27 -39.45 22.25 25.35
N GLU A 28 -40.15 23.38 25.48
CA GLU A 28 -41.23 23.59 26.45
C GLU A 28 -42.52 22.82 26.11
N ARG A 29 -42.70 22.41 24.84
CA ARG A 29 -43.89 21.67 24.42
C ARG A 29 -43.95 20.29 25.07
N LYS A 30 -45.14 19.83 25.45
CA LYS A 30 -45.33 18.49 26.04
C LYS A 30 -45.16 17.36 25.02
N GLU A 31 -45.52 17.59 23.75
CA GLU A 31 -45.49 16.56 22.72
C GLU A 31 -44.09 16.35 22.12
N LEU A 32 -43.69 15.09 21.93
CA LEU A 32 -42.38 14.73 21.40
C LEU A 32 -42.25 14.94 19.88
N ARG A 33 -43.28 14.59 19.11
CA ARG A 33 -43.23 14.60 17.64
C ARG A 33 -42.87 15.98 17.04
N PRO A 34 -43.44 17.11 17.51
CA PRO A 34 -43.05 18.43 17.01
C PRO A 34 -41.57 18.75 17.22
N LYS A 35 -40.98 18.33 18.35
CA LYS A 35 -39.54 18.52 18.65
C LYS A 35 -38.67 17.76 17.64
N VAL A 36 -39.04 16.52 17.35
CA VAL A 36 -38.32 15.68 16.39
C VAL A 36 -38.42 16.27 14.97
N LEU A 37 -39.59 16.74 14.56
CA LEU A 37 -39.75 17.37 13.24
C LEU A 37 -38.87 18.61 13.07
N GLU A 38 -38.68 19.40 14.13
CA GLU A 38 -37.80 20.57 14.07
C GLU A 38 -36.32 20.19 14.07
N MET A 39 -35.93 19.15 14.81
CA MET A 39 -34.61 18.54 14.68
C MET A 39 -34.33 18.02 13.26
N VAL A 40 -35.34 17.47 12.58
CA VAL A 40 -35.19 17.04 11.17
C VAL A 40 -34.91 18.24 10.26
N LYS A 41 -35.53 19.40 10.49
CA LYS A 41 -35.22 20.62 9.73
C LYS A 41 -33.79 21.10 9.98
N ILE A 42 -33.35 21.09 11.24
CA ILE A 42 -31.95 21.41 11.61
C ILE A 42 -30.99 20.46 10.87
N LEU A 43 -31.28 19.15 10.87
CA LEU A 43 -30.49 18.15 10.19
C LEU A 43 -30.39 18.41 8.68
N HIS A 44 -31.50 18.78 8.02
CA HIS A 44 -31.50 19.12 6.60
C HIS A 44 -30.65 20.37 6.31
N LEU A 45 -30.79 21.43 7.10
CA LEU A 45 -29.99 22.66 6.93
C LEU A 45 -28.50 22.42 7.19
N TYR A 46 -28.17 21.66 8.24
CA TYR A 46 -26.80 21.26 8.55
C TYR A 46 -26.15 20.49 7.40
N ARG A 47 -26.86 19.49 6.86
CA ARG A 47 -26.42 18.70 5.70
C ARG A 47 -26.20 19.60 4.48
N ASP A 48 -27.14 20.49 4.22
CA ASP A 48 -27.08 21.43 3.10
C ASP A 48 -25.90 22.40 3.22
N LEU A 49 -25.63 22.89 4.42
CA LEU A 49 -24.46 23.72 4.73
C LEU A 49 -23.17 22.94 4.46
N GLY A 50 -23.02 21.73 4.99
CA GLY A 50 -21.83 20.89 4.77
C GLY A 50 -21.55 20.63 3.28
N ILE A 51 -22.59 20.28 2.51
CA ILE A 51 -22.48 20.08 1.05
C ILE A 51 -21.99 21.36 0.34
N SER A 52 -22.51 22.52 0.74
CA SER A 52 -22.17 23.79 0.11
C SER A 52 -20.70 24.21 0.30
N LEU A 53 -20.01 23.71 1.33
CA LEU A 53 -18.59 24.02 1.57
C LEU A 53 -17.67 23.45 0.49
N VAL A 54 -18.04 22.33 -0.13
CA VAL A 54 -17.24 21.66 -1.18
C VAL A 54 -17.70 22.06 -2.58
N ASP A 55 -19.00 22.31 -2.72
CA ASP A 55 -19.64 22.57 -3.99
C ASP A 55 -20.77 23.57 -3.79
N ASN A 56 -20.43 24.86 -3.97
CA ASN A 56 -21.37 25.97 -3.84
C ASN A 56 -22.61 25.76 -4.72
N GLU A 57 -22.44 25.15 -5.90
CA GLU A 57 -23.54 24.88 -6.82
C GLU A 57 -24.25 23.56 -6.52
N ARG A 58 -23.77 22.74 -5.58
CA ARG A 58 -24.34 21.42 -5.20
C ARG A 58 -24.71 20.53 -6.39
N ASN A 59 -23.87 20.53 -7.42
CA ASN A 59 -24.04 19.75 -8.65
C ASN A 59 -23.33 18.40 -8.59
N LEU A 60 -22.36 18.25 -7.69
CA LEU A 60 -21.63 17.00 -7.48
C LEU A 60 -22.49 15.98 -6.75
N SER A 61 -22.26 14.70 -7.06
CA SER A 61 -22.77 13.59 -6.26
C SER A 61 -22.03 13.51 -4.92
N ALA A 62 -22.61 12.81 -3.93
CA ALA A 62 -21.95 12.57 -2.64
C ALA A 62 -20.55 11.93 -2.82
N ARG A 63 -20.43 10.97 -3.74
CA ARG A 63 -19.15 10.33 -4.10
C ARG A 63 -18.13 11.33 -4.64
N ASN A 64 -18.55 12.19 -5.57
CA ASN A 64 -17.66 13.17 -6.19
C ASN A 64 -17.25 14.27 -5.21
N ARG A 65 -18.11 14.64 -4.24
CA ARG A 65 -17.72 15.54 -3.13
C ARG A 65 -16.65 14.92 -2.24
N ILE A 66 -16.82 13.65 -1.86
CA ILE A 66 -15.79 12.90 -1.11
C ILE A 66 -14.48 12.88 -1.88
N LEU A 67 -14.50 12.51 -3.16
CA LEU A 67 -13.30 12.46 -3.99
C LEU A 67 -12.62 13.83 -4.10
N LYS A 68 -13.39 14.90 -4.35
CA LYS A 68 -12.86 16.27 -4.43
C LYS A 68 -12.16 16.66 -3.13
N TYR A 69 -12.74 16.33 -1.99
CA TYR A 69 -12.14 16.60 -0.68
C TYR A 69 -10.86 15.79 -0.47
N LEU A 70 -10.88 14.47 -0.70
CA LEU A 70 -9.70 13.61 -0.57
C LEU A 70 -8.53 14.09 -1.47
N LYS A 71 -8.81 14.50 -2.71
CA LYS A 71 -7.81 15.07 -3.62
C LYS A 71 -7.19 16.39 -3.11
N GLY A 72 -7.95 17.19 -2.37
CA GLY A 72 -7.44 18.40 -1.73
C GLY A 72 -6.49 18.13 -0.56
N TYR A 73 -6.54 16.91 -0.01
CA TYR A 73 -5.81 16.52 1.20
C TYR A 73 -5.12 15.16 1.04
N VAL A 74 -4.47 14.94 -0.11
CA VAL A 74 -3.67 13.73 -0.36
C VAL A 74 -2.66 13.51 0.78
N GLY A 75 -2.54 12.28 1.25
CA GLY A 75 -1.65 11.90 2.34
C GLY A 75 -2.13 12.28 3.75
N HIS A 76 -3.25 13.00 3.90
CA HIS A 76 -3.78 13.36 5.22
C HIS A 76 -4.79 12.33 5.73
N LEU A 77 -4.85 12.18 7.06
CA LEU A 77 -5.84 11.34 7.73
C LEU A 77 -7.19 12.05 7.79
N ILE A 78 -8.18 11.52 7.08
CA ILE A 78 -9.54 12.08 7.02
C ILE A 78 -10.49 11.17 7.80
N ASN A 79 -11.24 11.74 8.74
CA ASN A 79 -12.24 11.04 9.55
C ASN A 79 -13.55 10.85 8.78
N GLY A 80 -14.25 9.74 9.02
CA GLY A 80 -15.60 9.50 8.52
C GLY A 80 -16.61 10.59 8.87
N ASP A 81 -16.49 11.25 10.02
CA ASP A 81 -17.32 12.41 10.37
C ASP A 81 -17.14 13.58 9.39
N GLU A 82 -15.91 13.83 8.94
CA GLU A 82 -15.64 14.85 7.91
C GLU A 82 -16.31 14.45 6.60
N LEU A 83 -16.20 13.17 6.23
CA LEU A 83 -16.83 12.60 5.04
C LEU A 83 -18.37 12.68 5.11
N LEU A 84 -18.97 12.47 6.28
CA LEU A 84 -20.39 12.63 6.53
C LEU A 84 -20.83 14.08 6.25
N VAL A 85 -20.08 15.06 6.75
CA VAL A 85 -20.38 16.49 6.55
C VAL A 85 -20.32 16.89 5.09
N ILE A 86 -19.22 16.58 4.40
CA ILE A 86 -19.01 17.00 3.00
C ILE A 86 -19.92 16.25 2.02
N SER A 87 -20.17 14.96 2.28
CA SER A 87 -20.98 14.13 1.40
C SER A 87 -22.47 14.36 1.66
N GLY A 88 -22.80 14.81 2.87
CA GLY A 88 -24.14 14.91 3.40
C GLY A 88 -24.83 13.55 3.47
N THR A 89 -24.13 12.43 3.60
CA THR A 89 -24.77 11.11 3.70
C THR A 89 -24.04 10.21 4.69
N GLN A 90 -24.81 9.43 5.45
CA GLN A 90 -24.28 8.38 6.32
C GLN A 90 -23.70 7.21 5.52
N GLU A 91 -23.97 7.12 4.21
CA GLU A 91 -23.39 6.11 3.33
C GLU A 91 -21.98 6.47 2.82
N TYR A 92 -21.25 7.38 3.46
CA TYR A 92 -19.92 7.80 3.01
C TYR A 92 -18.96 6.60 2.89
N ALA A 93 -19.00 5.65 3.84
CA ALA A 93 -18.17 4.44 3.80
C ALA A 93 -18.44 3.59 2.55
N ARG A 94 -19.70 3.51 2.10
CA ARG A 94 -20.06 2.86 0.85
C ARG A 94 -19.48 3.60 -0.35
N ARG A 95 -19.54 4.93 -0.38
CA ARG A 95 -18.96 5.75 -1.46
C ARG A 95 -17.44 5.68 -1.51
N ILE A 96 -16.78 5.58 -0.35
CA ILE A 96 -15.34 5.30 -0.27
C ILE A 96 -15.02 3.94 -0.89
N ARG A 97 -15.82 2.91 -0.60
CA ARG A 97 -15.66 1.60 -1.23
C ARG A 97 -15.82 1.67 -2.74
N GLU A 98 -16.85 2.34 -3.25
CA GLU A 98 -17.04 2.55 -4.69
C GLU A 98 -15.83 3.26 -5.31
N LEU A 99 -15.36 4.36 -4.71
CA LEU A 99 -14.18 5.10 -5.19
C LEU A 99 -12.95 4.21 -5.28
N ARG A 100 -12.76 3.33 -4.30
CA ARG A 100 -11.61 2.43 -4.24
C ARG A 100 -11.70 1.27 -5.22
N VAL A 101 -12.88 0.65 -5.30
CA VAL A 101 -13.10 -0.61 -6.01
C VAL A 101 -13.47 -0.37 -7.47
N ASP A 102 -14.48 0.46 -7.70
CA ASP A 102 -15.06 0.65 -9.03
C ASP A 102 -14.30 1.73 -9.80
N PHE A 103 -13.77 2.72 -9.08
CA PHE A 103 -13.04 3.85 -9.68
C PHE A 103 -11.53 3.82 -9.43
N GLY A 104 -11.00 2.85 -8.68
CA GLY A 104 -9.55 2.66 -8.54
C GLY A 104 -8.78 3.78 -7.86
N TRP A 105 -9.42 4.55 -6.98
CA TRP A 105 -8.71 5.52 -6.15
C TRP A 105 -7.97 4.81 -5.01
N PRO A 106 -6.66 5.05 -4.82
CA PRO A 106 -5.84 4.34 -3.83
C PRO A 106 -6.07 4.88 -2.43
N ILE A 107 -7.21 4.48 -1.85
CA ILE A 107 -7.64 4.87 -0.52
C ILE A 107 -7.30 3.74 0.45
N ILE A 108 -6.55 4.05 1.50
CA ILE A 108 -6.26 3.15 2.63
C ILE A 108 -7.20 3.47 3.79
N SER A 109 -7.76 2.45 4.42
CA SER A 109 -8.53 2.58 5.66
C SER A 109 -7.62 2.65 6.89
N GLY A 110 -8.09 3.27 7.97
CA GLY A 110 -7.37 3.34 9.23
C GLY A 110 -7.07 1.96 9.83
N VAL A 111 -7.91 0.97 9.54
CA VAL A 111 -7.65 -0.44 9.93
C VAL A 111 -6.38 -0.96 9.27
N THR A 112 -6.28 -0.84 7.93
CA THR A 112 -5.12 -1.29 7.17
C THR A 112 -3.89 -0.45 7.52
N LEU A 113 -4.05 0.87 7.64
CA LEU A 113 -2.97 1.77 8.05
C LEU A 113 -2.36 1.35 9.39
N LYS A 114 -3.21 1.04 10.38
CA LYS A 114 -2.76 0.60 11.70
C LYS A 114 -2.00 -0.72 11.64
N GLN A 115 -2.45 -1.68 10.82
CA GLN A 115 -1.74 -2.96 10.64
C GLN A 115 -0.34 -2.74 10.07
N MET A 116 -0.20 -1.83 9.11
CA MET A 116 1.10 -1.51 8.51
C MET A 116 2.05 -0.79 9.48
N ILE A 117 1.53 0.14 10.28
CA ILE A 117 2.34 0.83 11.31
C ILE A 117 2.81 -0.16 12.38
N LEU A 118 1.93 -1.04 12.86
CA LEU A 118 2.27 -2.04 13.88
C LEU A 118 3.34 -3.03 13.40
N ASP A 119 3.39 -3.29 12.09
CA ASP A 119 4.42 -4.13 11.50
C ASP A 119 5.74 -3.36 11.25
N GLY A 120 5.75 -2.02 11.34
CA GLY A 120 6.92 -1.20 11.05
C GLY A 120 7.17 -0.96 9.55
N GLU A 121 6.15 -1.16 8.71
CA GLU A 121 6.21 -0.82 7.28
C GLU A 121 5.95 0.68 7.04
N LEU A 122 5.33 1.36 8.01
CA LEU A 122 4.97 2.78 7.95
C LEU A 122 5.34 3.50 9.25
N ASP A 123 6.05 4.60 9.10
CA ASP A 123 6.36 5.54 10.20
C ASP A 123 5.67 6.89 9.99
N GLY A 124 5.63 7.71 11.04
CA GLY A 124 5.17 9.11 10.96
C GLY A 124 3.69 9.35 11.26
N PHE A 125 2.95 8.31 11.64
CA PHE A 125 1.57 8.42 12.12
C PHE A 125 1.48 8.04 13.60
N ASP A 126 0.80 8.85 14.40
CA ASP A 126 0.49 8.50 15.79
C ASP A 126 -0.63 7.45 15.81
N LEU A 127 -0.34 6.24 16.31
CA LEU A 127 -1.28 5.13 16.46
C LEU A 127 -2.56 5.50 17.23
N ASN A 128 -2.49 6.49 18.14
CA ASN A 128 -3.67 6.96 18.88
C ASN A 128 -4.62 7.78 18.01
N THR A 129 -4.11 8.40 16.96
CA THR A 129 -4.91 9.19 16.00
C THR A 129 -5.56 8.31 14.93
N VAL A 130 -4.98 7.15 14.62
CA VAL A 130 -5.47 6.25 13.57
C VAL A 130 -6.64 5.41 14.09
N LYS A 131 -7.87 5.90 13.83
CA LYS A 131 -9.11 5.18 14.15
C LYS A 131 -9.58 4.32 12.98
N PRO A 132 -10.38 3.25 13.21
CA PRO A 132 -10.91 2.42 12.12
C PRO A 132 -11.66 3.20 11.04
N ASP A 133 -12.42 4.22 11.43
CA ASP A 133 -13.20 5.09 10.54
C ASP A 133 -12.40 6.31 10.06
N THR A 134 -11.17 6.05 9.61
CA THR A 134 -10.32 7.06 8.97
C THR A 134 -9.84 6.56 7.62
N TYR A 135 -9.51 7.49 6.73
CA TYR A 135 -9.13 7.20 5.36
C TYR A 135 -7.99 8.10 4.91
N ILE A 136 -7.08 7.56 4.10
CA ILE A 136 -6.00 8.31 3.46
C ILE A 136 -6.04 8.03 1.96
N LEU A 137 -6.03 9.07 1.14
CA LEU A 137 -5.75 8.95 -0.29
C LEU A 137 -4.22 9.00 -0.50
N LEU A 138 -3.63 7.93 -1.03
CA LEU A 138 -2.18 7.82 -1.17
C LEU A 138 -1.60 8.70 -2.27
N LYS A 139 -2.30 8.79 -3.41
CA LYS A 139 -1.92 9.61 -4.56
C LYS A 139 -3.16 10.09 -5.30
N ASP A 140 -3.08 11.28 -5.89
CA ASP A 140 -4.11 11.80 -6.80
C ASP A 140 -3.92 11.21 -8.22
N GLU A 141 -3.99 9.89 -8.31
CA GLU A 141 -3.90 9.17 -9.57
C GLU A 141 -4.85 7.98 -9.55
N GLN A 142 -5.65 7.86 -10.61
CA GLN A 142 -6.63 6.81 -10.76
C GLN A 142 -6.00 5.53 -11.32
N ASP A 143 -6.29 4.40 -10.70
CA ASP A 143 -5.91 3.09 -11.22
C ASP A 143 -7.04 2.49 -12.07
N LEU A 144 -6.87 2.53 -13.40
CA LEU A 144 -7.87 2.05 -14.35
C LEU A 144 -8.05 0.52 -14.33
N GLU A 145 -7.07 -0.23 -13.80
CA GLU A 145 -7.14 -1.70 -13.71
C GLU A 145 -7.74 -2.18 -12.39
N SER A 146 -8.01 -1.29 -11.44
CA SER A 146 -8.46 -1.66 -10.09
C SER A 146 -9.75 -2.49 -10.07
N ALA A 147 -10.72 -2.16 -10.93
CA ALA A 147 -11.97 -2.93 -11.02
C ALA A 147 -11.72 -4.37 -11.51
N TYR A 148 -10.79 -4.56 -12.46
CA TYR A 148 -10.38 -5.89 -12.90
C TYR A 148 -9.67 -6.65 -11.79
N ARG A 149 -8.69 -6.02 -11.12
CA ARG A 149 -7.99 -6.63 -9.97
C ARG A 149 -8.95 -6.96 -8.83
N TYR A 150 -10.00 -6.18 -8.62
CA TYR A 150 -10.99 -6.45 -7.59
C TYR A 150 -11.76 -7.75 -7.81
N ASN A 151 -12.10 -8.08 -9.06
CA ASN A 151 -12.75 -9.34 -9.38
C ASN A 151 -11.81 -10.53 -9.13
N LEU A 152 -10.55 -10.42 -9.55
CA LEU A 152 -9.51 -11.39 -9.22
C LEU A 152 -9.36 -11.57 -7.70
N MET A 153 -9.29 -10.48 -6.93
CA MET A 153 -9.20 -10.53 -5.47
C MET A 153 -10.40 -11.25 -4.84
N LYS A 154 -11.62 -11.03 -5.34
CA LYS A 154 -12.82 -11.72 -4.85
C LYS A 154 -12.70 -13.24 -5.01
N ASP A 155 -12.19 -13.69 -6.15
CA ASP A 155 -12.07 -15.12 -6.44
C ASP A 155 -11.00 -15.76 -5.56
N ILE A 156 -9.82 -15.14 -5.45
CA ILE A 156 -8.74 -15.60 -4.56
C ILE A 156 -9.18 -15.60 -3.09
N ARG A 157 -9.89 -14.54 -2.65
CA ARG A 157 -10.37 -14.41 -1.27
C ARG A 157 -11.33 -15.54 -0.89
N LYS A 158 -12.16 -16.01 -1.83
CA LYS A 158 -13.14 -17.09 -1.63
C LYS A 158 -12.53 -18.50 -1.61
N SER A 159 -11.32 -18.68 -2.13
CA SER A 159 -10.66 -19.99 -2.12
C SER A 159 -10.42 -20.45 -0.67
N GLU A 160 -11.13 -21.49 -0.22
CA GLU A 160 -10.96 -22.05 1.13
C GLU A 160 -9.75 -22.98 1.24
N SER A 161 -9.21 -23.45 0.11
CA SER A 161 -8.01 -24.30 0.06
C SER A 161 -6.69 -23.54 0.26
N LEU A 162 -6.69 -22.20 0.15
CA LEU A 162 -5.49 -21.38 0.23
C LEU A 162 -5.34 -20.75 1.61
N SER A 163 -4.14 -20.83 2.18
CA SER A 163 -3.78 -20.06 3.37
C SER A 163 -3.77 -18.55 3.07
N ALA A 164 -3.81 -17.71 4.11
CA ALA A 164 -3.74 -16.25 3.93
C ALA A 164 -2.48 -15.81 3.17
N ARG A 165 -1.33 -16.46 3.43
CA ARG A 165 -0.08 -16.19 2.71
C ARG A 165 -0.16 -16.62 1.25
N ASP A 166 -0.73 -17.80 0.98
CA ASP A 166 -0.83 -18.30 -0.39
C ASP A 166 -1.83 -17.49 -1.22
N LYS A 167 -2.89 -16.94 -0.59
CA LYS A 167 -3.79 -15.96 -1.20
C LYS A 167 -3.06 -14.69 -1.60
N ILE A 168 -2.26 -14.14 -0.68
CA ILE A 168 -1.42 -12.97 -0.94
C ILE A 168 -0.48 -13.24 -2.11
N LEU A 169 0.24 -14.36 -2.08
CA LEU A 169 1.18 -14.73 -3.14
C LEU A 169 0.46 -14.92 -4.48
N THR A 170 -0.66 -15.62 -4.51
CA THR A 170 -1.47 -15.83 -5.74
C THR A 170 -1.89 -14.49 -6.35
N PHE A 171 -2.30 -13.54 -5.51
CA PHE A 171 -2.67 -12.19 -5.96
C PHE A 171 -1.47 -11.42 -6.51
N LEU A 172 -0.33 -11.47 -5.82
CA LEU A 172 0.91 -10.82 -6.27
C LEU A 172 1.41 -11.41 -7.60
N ARG A 173 1.40 -12.73 -7.76
CA ARG A 173 1.79 -13.43 -9.00
C ARG A 173 0.86 -13.11 -10.18
N SER A 174 -0.40 -12.79 -9.90
CA SER A 174 -1.33 -12.32 -10.94
C SER A 174 -1.10 -10.86 -11.34
N ASN A 175 -0.21 -10.14 -10.63
CA ASN A 175 0.07 -8.71 -10.78
C ASN A 175 1.59 -8.43 -10.79
N ILE A 176 2.38 -9.32 -11.39
CA ILE A 176 3.84 -9.17 -11.48
C ILE A 176 4.21 -7.83 -12.12
N GLY A 177 5.15 -7.12 -11.49
CA GLY A 177 5.60 -5.79 -11.91
C GLY A 177 4.59 -4.66 -11.69
N LYS A 178 3.36 -4.95 -11.28
CA LYS A 178 2.32 -3.95 -11.04
C LYS A 178 2.28 -3.52 -9.57
N GLN A 179 1.95 -2.24 -9.35
CA GLN A 179 1.77 -1.68 -8.01
C GLN A 179 0.42 -2.13 -7.44
N VAL A 180 0.44 -2.77 -6.27
CA VAL A 180 -0.75 -3.09 -5.48
C VAL A 180 -0.68 -2.43 -4.12
N THR A 181 -1.84 -2.09 -3.55
CA THR A 181 -1.96 -1.37 -2.28
C THR A 181 -2.04 -2.31 -1.09
N GLY A 182 -1.65 -1.83 0.09
CA GLY A 182 -1.87 -2.56 1.35
C GLY A 182 -3.34 -2.90 1.61
N GLU A 183 -4.29 -2.08 1.14
CA GLU A 183 -5.72 -2.37 1.28
C GLU A 183 -6.14 -3.59 0.43
N GLU A 184 -5.61 -3.71 -0.80
CA GLU A 184 -5.85 -4.87 -1.65
C GLU A 184 -5.32 -6.16 -0.99
N LEU A 185 -4.12 -6.10 -0.41
CA LEU A 185 -3.50 -7.23 0.31
C LEU A 185 -4.27 -7.59 1.58
N SER A 186 -4.67 -6.59 2.37
CA SER A 186 -5.53 -6.77 3.54
C SER A 186 -6.88 -7.39 3.16
N TYR A 187 -7.45 -6.97 2.02
CA TYR A 187 -8.69 -7.54 1.51
C TYR A 187 -8.50 -8.98 1.05
N VAL A 188 -7.43 -9.36 0.37
CA VAL A 188 -7.26 -10.74 -0.09
C VAL A 188 -7.00 -11.70 1.08
N SER A 189 -6.20 -11.28 2.07
CA SER A 189 -5.68 -12.16 3.12
C SER A 189 -6.69 -12.62 4.17
N LYS A 190 -7.74 -11.83 4.44
CA LYS A 190 -8.72 -12.02 5.53
C LYS A 190 -8.11 -11.98 6.95
N ILE A 191 -6.88 -11.53 7.15
CA ILE A 191 -6.22 -11.49 8.47
C ILE A 191 -5.63 -10.10 8.77
N SER A 192 -5.37 -9.80 10.05
CA SER A 192 -4.66 -8.58 10.46
C SER A 192 -3.17 -8.61 10.16
N ASP A 193 -2.57 -9.80 10.26
CA ASP A 193 -1.12 -10.00 10.20
C ASP A 193 -0.61 -10.18 8.76
N TRP A 194 -1.37 -9.69 7.78
CA TRP A 194 -0.95 -9.75 6.38
C TRP A 194 0.37 -9.02 6.09
N PRO A 195 0.74 -7.90 6.76
CA PRO A 195 2.05 -7.26 6.52
C PRO A 195 3.19 -8.20 6.90
N ARG A 196 3.04 -8.90 8.03
CA ARG A 196 3.96 -9.96 8.44
C ARG A 196 4.03 -11.08 7.40
N ARG A 197 2.91 -11.53 6.81
CA ARG A 197 2.94 -12.56 5.76
C ARG A 197 3.67 -12.10 4.50
N ILE A 198 3.57 -10.83 4.14
CA ILE A 198 4.37 -10.23 3.05
C ILE A 198 5.86 -10.27 3.39
N ARG A 199 6.23 -9.92 4.63
CA ARG A 199 7.63 -10.01 5.07
C ARG A 199 8.15 -11.43 5.01
N GLU A 200 7.39 -12.41 5.51
CA GLU A 200 7.74 -13.83 5.42
C GLU A 200 7.93 -14.25 3.96
N LEU A 201 7.03 -13.85 3.06
CA LEU A 201 7.19 -14.13 1.63
C LEU A 201 8.55 -13.66 1.11
N ARG A 202 9.01 -12.49 1.54
CA ARG A 202 10.30 -11.91 1.19
C ARG A 202 11.49 -12.57 1.90
N THR A 203 11.42 -12.77 3.21
CA THR A 203 12.59 -13.17 4.02
C THR A 203 12.73 -14.67 4.20
N GLU A 204 11.63 -15.41 4.26
CA GLU A 204 11.63 -16.86 4.53
C GLU A 204 11.34 -17.69 3.28
N TYR A 205 10.49 -17.16 2.38
CA TYR A 205 10.08 -17.87 1.16
C TYR A 205 10.81 -17.40 -0.09
N GLY A 206 11.64 -16.35 -0.02
CA GLY A 206 12.48 -15.91 -1.13
C GLY A 206 11.72 -15.30 -2.31
N TRP A 207 10.55 -14.70 -2.07
CA TRP A 207 9.82 -13.98 -3.12
C TRP A 207 10.27 -12.53 -3.20
N PRO A 208 10.53 -11.97 -4.41
CA PRO A 208 11.04 -10.63 -4.61
C PRO A 208 9.94 -9.57 -4.45
N VAL A 209 9.32 -9.49 -3.28
CA VAL A 209 8.30 -8.47 -2.96
C VAL A 209 8.99 -7.19 -2.51
N MET A 210 8.86 -6.13 -3.30
CA MET A 210 9.46 -4.83 -3.06
C MET A 210 8.44 -3.83 -2.50
N THR A 211 8.91 -2.99 -1.59
CA THR A 211 8.20 -1.83 -1.03
C THR A 211 9.11 -0.62 -1.10
N LYS A 212 8.61 0.54 -0.67
CA LYS A 212 9.44 1.74 -0.53
C LYS A 212 10.67 1.52 0.35
N SER A 213 10.51 0.81 1.47
CA SER A 213 11.59 0.52 2.41
C SER A 213 12.49 -0.63 1.96
N THR A 214 12.06 -1.45 1.00
CA THR A 214 12.72 -2.74 0.70
C THR A 214 12.98 -2.94 -0.80
N GLY A 215 13.78 -2.05 -1.37
CA GLY A 215 14.37 -2.22 -2.71
C GLY A 215 13.83 -1.30 -3.81
N ARG A 216 12.78 -0.50 -3.55
CA ARG A 216 12.25 0.46 -4.52
C ARG A 216 11.88 1.81 -3.86
N PRO A 217 12.85 2.70 -3.60
CA PRO A 217 12.60 3.97 -2.91
C PRO A 217 11.67 4.92 -3.69
N ASP A 218 11.50 4.68 -4.99
CA ASP A 218 10.57 5.39 -5.88
C ASP A 218 9.10 4.94 -5.70
N LEU A 219 8.82 3.81 -5.04
CA LEU A 219 7.46 3.40 -4.75
C LEU A 219 6.82 4.34 -3.71
N PRO A 220 5.54 4.71 -3.89
CA PRO A 220 4.83 5.42 -2.85
C PRO A 220 4.64 4.53 -1.63
N VAL A 221 4.53 5.19 -0.49
CA VAL A 221 4.22 4.57 0.79
C VAL A 221 2.88 3.82 0.71
N GLY A 222 2.82 2.58 1.19
CA GLY A 222 1.60 1.76 1.13
C GLY A 222 1.43 0.90 -0.13
N TYR A 223 2.41 0.93 -1.04
CA TYR A 223 2.45 0.09 -2.23
C TYR A 223 3.46 -1.04 -2.15
N TYR A 224 3.11 -2.13 -2.83
CA TYR A 224 3.87 -3.37 -2.92
C TYR A 224 3.96 -3.77 -4.39
N VAL A 225 5.08 -4.34 -4.81
CA VAL A 225 5.29 -4.89 -6.15
C VAL A 225 6.00 -6.23 -6.03
N LEU A 226 5.46 -7.27 -6.65
CA LEU A 226 6.26 -8.48 -6.90
C LEU A 226 7.11 -8.21 -8.14
N ALA A 227 8.43 -8.12 -7.99
CA ALA A 227 9.30 -7.74 -9.10
C ALA A 227 9.29 -8.79 -10.21
N GLU A 228 9.35 -10.07 -9.84
CA GLU A 228 9.45 -11.20 -10.75
C GLU A 228 8.69 -12.41 -10.20
N ASP A 229 8.16 -13.28 -11.08
CA ASP A 229 7.57 -14.56 -10.69
C ASP A 229 8.65 -15.63 -10.51
N ARG A 230 9.56 -15.36 -9.58
CA ARG A 230 10.65 -16.25 -9.25
C ARG A 230 10.78 -16.33 -7.73
N GLN A 231 10.82 -17.56 -7.24
CA GLN A 231 11.11 -17.85 -5.84
C GLN A 231 12.58 -18.24 -5.74
N ASP A 232 13.33 -17.60 -4.83
CA ASP A 232 14.71 -17.99 -4.53
C ASP A 232 14.75 -19.44 -4.02
N GLU A 233 15.85 -20.17 -4.15
CA GLU A 233 15.92 -21.57 -3.71
C GLU A 233 15.97 -21.67 -2.17
N GLU A 234 15.56 -22.80 -1.59
CA GLU A 234 15.46 -22.95 -0.12
C GLU A 234 16.76 -22.62 0.63
N HIS A 235 17.90 -22.87 0.01
CA HIS A 235 19.22 -22.61 0.59
C HIS A 235 19.58 -21.11 0.61
N ASP A 236 19.06 -20.33 -0.34
CA ASP A 236 19.25 -18.88 -0.42
C ASP A 236 18.39 -18.12 0.60
N ARG A 237 17.29 -18.72 1.05
CA ARG A 237 16.27 -18.08 1.89
C ARG A 237 16.70 -17.83 3.35
N HIS A 238 17.70 -18.54 3.87
CA HIS A 238 18.00 -18.56 5.33
C HIS A 238 19.41 -18.06 5.69
N ILE A 239 19.83 -16.94 5.12
CA ILE A 239 21.09 -16.27 5.53
C ILE A 239 20.82 -15.45 6.80
N ARG A 240 21.56 -15.73 7.89
CA ARG A 240 21.41 -14.97 9.15
C ARG A 240 21.79 -13.51 8.95
N ASN A 241 21.10 -12.59 9.63
CA ASN A 241 21.39 -11.15 9.52
C ASN A 241 22.84 -10.80 9.85
N GLU A 242 23.47 -11.47 10.81
CA GLU A 242 24.89 -11.26 11.15
C GLU A 242 25.82 -11.61 9.97
N ASP A 243 25.60 -12.75 9.32
CA ASP A 243 26.37 -13.18 8.16
C ASP A 243 26.10 -12.24 6.97
N ARG A 244 24.84 -11.81 6.80
CA ARG A 244 24.45 -10.84 5.77
C ARG A 244 25.15 -9.49 5.95
N ILE A 245 25.17 -8.94 7.17
CA ILE A 245 25.84 -7.68 7.49
C ILE A 245 27.34 -7.80 7.22
N LYS A 246 27.98 -8.89 7.66
CA LYS A 246 29.42 -9.12 7.42
C LYS A 246 29.77 -9.13 5.95
N VAL A 247 28.95 -9.78 5.11
CA VAL A 247 29.19 -9.85 3.66
C VAL A 247 28.98 -8.49 3.00
N LEU A 248 27.90 -7.80 3.34
CA LEU A 248 27.61 -6.47 2.79
C LEU A 248 28.68 -5.45 3.21
N ASP A 249 29.16 -5.50 4.46
CA ASP A 249 30.23 -4.63 4.95
C ASP A 249 31.55 -4.93 4.24
N ARG A 250 31.92 -6.21 4.10
CA ARG A 250 33.10 -6.66 3.34
C ARG A 250 33.07 -6.18 1.88
N ASP A 251 31.91 -6.25 1.25
CA ASP A 251 31.72 -5.90 -0.17
C ASP A 251 31.30 -4.42 -0.36
N TYR A 252 31.44 -3.59 0.69
CA TYR A 252 31.14 -2.15 0.68
C TYR A 252 29.74 -1.79 0.19
N CYS A 253 28.74 -2.65 0.47
CA CYS A 253 27.35 -2.52 0.01
C CYS A 253 27.25 -2.33 -1.51
N ARG A 254 28.12 -3.01 -2.27
CA ARG A 254 28.23 -2.90 -3.72
C ARG A 254 28.37 -4.28 -4.37
N CYS A 255 27.95 -4.37 -5.63
CA CYS A 255 28.23 -5.55 -6.43
C CYS A 255 29.75 -5.71 -6.62
N VAL A 256 30.29 -6.90 -6.32
CA VAL A 256 31.74 -7.12 -6.45
C VAL A 256 32.26 -7.09 -7.89
N ILE A 257 31.38 -7.22 -8.90
CA ILE A 257 31.74 -7.18 -10.32
C ILE A 257 31.71 -5.74 -10.86
N CYS A 258 30.54 -5.07 -10.83
CA CYS A 258 30.37 -3.75 -11.44
C CYS A 258 30.28 -2.58 -10.45
N ASN A 259 30.50 -2.82 -9.17
CA ASN A 259 30.52 -1.79 -8.12
C ASN A 259 29.18 -1.04 -7.91
N TRP A 260 28.07 -1.57 -8.43
CA TRP A 260 26.74 -0.98 -8.31
C TRP A 260 26.28 -0.94 -6.84
N PRO A 261 25.92 0.24 -6.28
CA PRO A 261 25.62 0.39 -4.85
C PRO A 261 24.16 0.11 -4.48
N ILE A 262 23.94 -0.27 -3.22
CA ILE A 262 22.61 -0.54 -2.63
C ILE A 262 21.62 0.63 -2.73
N ASN A 263 22.12 1.87 -2.81
CA ASN A 263 21.34 3.11 -2.88
C ASN A 263 21.67 3.93 -4.14
N SER A 264 21.82 3.28 -5.29
CA SER A 264 22.04 3.99 -6.55
C SER A 264 20.79 4.78 -6.96
N SER A 265 20.87 6.11 -6.97
CA SER A 265 19.92 6.99 -7.68
C SER A 265 20.14 6.99 -9.20
N VAL A 266 21.23 6.38 -9.66
CA VAL A 266 21.54 6.23 -11.08
C VAL A 266 20.61 5.16 -11.64
N HIS A 267 19.65 5.59 -12.46
CA HIS A 267 18.70 4.75 -13.18
C HIS A 267 19.43 3.73 -14.07
N ASP A 268 19.70 2.57 -13.52
CA ASP A 268 19.90 1.37 -14.31
C ASP A 268 18.53 0.70 -14.45
N LYS A 269 18.00 0.66 -15.68
CA LYS A 269 16.67 0.11 -15.97
C LYS A 269 16.56 -1.38 -15.60
N PHE A 270 17.69 -2.06 -15.41
CA PHE A 270 17.79 -3.50 -15.19
C PHE A 270 18.29 -3.87 -13.80
N ARG A 271 19.11 -3.03 -13.16
CA ARG A 271 19.63 -3.27 -11.79
C ARG A 271 18.73 -2.64 -10.74
N ASN A 272 18.14 -3.47 -9.88
CA ASN A 272 17.15 -3.03 -8.89
C ASN A 272 17.46 -3.45 -7.45
N ARG A 273 18.36 -4.42 -7.22
CA ARG A 273 18.75 -4.85 -5.87
C ARG A 273 20.12 -5.53 -5.83
N LEU A 274 20.66 -5.61 -4.61
CA LEU A 274 21.79 -6.47 -4.27
C LEU A 274 21.29 -7.78 -3.66
N GLU A 275 21.90 -8.87 -4.10
CA GLU A 275 21.64 -10.26 -3.70
C GLU A 275 22.92 -10.87 -3.16
N LEU A 276 22.79 -11.77 -2.19
CA LEU A 276 23.91 -12.56 -1.69
C LEU A 276 23.94 -13.88 -2.45
N HIS A 277 25.03 -14.12 -3.15
CA HIS A 277 25.27 -15.34 -3.92
C HIS A 277 26.13 -16.31 -3.12
N HIS A 278 25.82 -17.61 -3.17
CA HIS A 278 26.69 -18.65 -2.65
C HIS A 278 27.81 -18.95 -3.65
N ILE A 279 29.05 -18.77 -3.22
CA ILE A 279 30.23 -19.06 -4.06
C ILE A 279 30.28 -20.56 -4.39
N VAL A 280 29.99 -21.41 -3.40
CA VAL A 280 29.79 -22.85 -3.61
C VAL A 280 28.31 -23.17 -3.51
N ASN A 281 27.65 -23.31 -4.65
CA ASN A 281 26.29 -23.84 -4.76
C ASN A 281 26.31 -25.33 -4.42
N HIS A 282 25.31 -25.79 -3.68
CA HIS A 282 25.36 -27.15 -3.17
C HIS A 282 24.00 -27.84 -3.18
N VAL A 283 23.92 -28.79 -4.10
CA VAL A 283 23.26 -30.08 -3.90
C VAL A 283 23.78 -30.79 -2.61
N LYS A 284 24.81 -30.26 -1.90
CA LYS A 284 25.40 -30.81 -0.65
C LYS A 284 25.73 -29.77 0.46
N LYS A 285 24.76 -28.98 0.94
CA LYS A 285 24.89 -28.17 2.19
C LYS A 285 26.01 -27.11 2.22
N GLY A 286 26.02 -26.17 1.27
CA GLY A 286 26.83 -24.95 1.38
C GLY A 286 26.46 -24.18 2.66
N LYS A 287 27.45 -23.69 3.40
CA LYS A 287 27.19 -22.95 4.64
C LYS A 287 26.69 -21.55 4.30
N ASN A 288 25.67 -21.09 5.03
CA ASN A 288 25.21 -19.70 5.03
C ASN A 288 26.15 -18.82 5.88
N SER A 289 27.46 -18.97 5.68
CA SER A 289 28.51 -18.22 6.37
C SER A 289 29.07 -17.14 5.45
N ALA A 290 29.52 -16.03 6.04
CA ALA A 290 30.06 -14.91 5.28
C ALA A 290 31.17 -15.31 4.27
N ASP A 291 31.97 -16.32 4.58
CA ASP A 291 33.07 -16.78 3.73
C ASP A 291 32.61 -17.50 2.44
N ASN A 292 31.36 -17.97 2.40
CA ASN A 292 30.78 -18.66 1.24
C ASN A 292 29.77 -17.77 0.49
N LEU A 293 29.66 -16.50 0.86
CA LEU A 293 28.68 -15.57 0.32
C LEU A 293 29.37 -14.36 -0.30
N VAL A 294 28.77 -13.80 -1.34
CA VAL A 294 29.27 -12.60 -2.02
C VAL A 294 28.14 -11.73 -2.55
N THR A 295 28.34 -10.42 -2.54
CA THR A 295 27.34 -9.43 -2.93
C THR A 295 27.37 -9.20 -4.44
N LEU A 296 26.27 -9.52 -5.12
CA LEU A 296 26.06 -9.27 -6.55
C LEU A 296 24.82 -8.41 -6.77
N CYS A 297 24.74 -7.65 -7.88
CA CYS A 297 23.46 -7.10 -8.30
C CYS A 297 22.60 -8.19 -8.96
N ASN A 298 21.28 -8.01 -9.01
CA ASN A 298 20.36 -8.98 -9.63
C ASN A 298 20.79 -9.42 -11.05
N VAL A 299 21.31 -8.51 -11.88
CA VAL A 299 21.79 -8.83 -13.24
C VAL A 299 22.98 -9.81 -13.22
N HIS A 300 23.99 -9.56 -12.38
CA HIS A 300 25.16 -10.44 -12.27
C HIS A 300 24.85 -11.73 -11.53
N HIS A 301 23.93 -11.68 -10.57
CA HIS A 301 23.40 -12.85 -9.89
C HIS A 301 22.74 -13.81 -10.90
N ASP A 302 21.92 -13.29 -11.80
CA ASP A 302 21.33 -14.10 -12.87
C ASP A 302 22.34 -14.62 -13.87
N LEU A 303 23.37 -13.82 -14.19
CA LEU A 303 24.42 -14.23 -15.11
C LEU A 303 25.18 -15.44 -14.56
N ILE A 304 25.57 -15.43 -13.28
CA ILE A 304 26.27 -16.56 -12.68
C ILE A 304 25.40 -17.81 -12.65
N HIS A 305 24.10 -17.71 -12.36
CA HIS A 305 23.20 -18.88 -12.44
C HIS A 305 23.02 -19.41 -13.87
N LYS A 306 23.19 -18.57 -14.91
CA LYS A 306 23.20 -19.03 -16.32
C LYS A 306 24.51 -19.74 -16.69
N VAL A 307 25.63 -19.32 -16.11
CA VAL A 307 26.96 -19.91 -16.32
C VAL A 307 27.07 -21.23 -15.53
N ASP A 308 26.68 -21.24 -14.27
CA ASP A 308 26.72 -22.39 -13.37
C ASP A 308 25.35 -23.03 -13.13
N LYS A 309 24.70 -23.46 -14.22
CA LYS A 309 23.36 -24.08 -14.15
C LYS A 309 23.26 -25.28 -13.22
N ASN A 310 24.39 -25.95 -12.94
CA ASN A 310 24.43 -27.17 -12.14
C ASN A 310 25.00 -26.95 -10.73
N GLY A 311 25.40 -25.72 -10.38
CA GLY A 311 26.01 -25.42 -9.08
C GLY A 311 27.31 -26.20 -8.84
N ARG A 312 28.12 -26.42 -9.87
CA ARG A 312 29.33 -27.26 -9.80
C ARG A 312 30.62 -26.45 -9.79
N MET A 313 30.51 -25.14 -9.93
CA MET A 313 31.68 -24.28 -9.96
C MET A 313 32.41 -24.35 -8.61
N THR A 314 33.72 -24.53 -8.68
CA THR A 314 34.60 -24.43 -7.52
C THR A 314 34.78 -22.97 -7.11
N VAL A 315 35.25 -22.74 -5.88
CA VAL A 315 35.59 -21.40 -5.40
C VAL A 315 36.60 -20.70 -6.34
N LEU A 316 37.58 -21.44 -6.85
CA LEU A 316 38.60 -20.89 -7.73
C LEU A 316 37.99 -20.44 -9.07
N GLU A 317 37.21 -21.31 -9.71
CA GLU A 317 36.53 -21.00 -10.98
C GLU A 317 35.56 -19.82 -10.81
N PHE A 318 34.90 -19.69 -9.66
CA PHE A 318 34.03 -18.55 -9.36
C PHE A 318 34.81 -17.23 -9.34
N TYR A 319 35.93 -17.17 -8.61
CA TYR A 319 36.73 -15.95 -8.55
C TYR A 319 37.42 -15.64 -9.88
N GLU A 320 37.85 -16.66 -10.64
CA GLU A 320 38.34 -16.47 -12.02
C GLU A 320 37.26 -15.84 -12.91
N TRP A 321 36.03 -16.33 -12.84
CA TRP A 321 34.90 -15.75 -13.55
C TRP A 321 34.61 -14.31 -13.11
N VAL A 322 34.64 -14.02 -11.80
CA VAL A 322 34.44 -12.65 -11.28
C VAL A 322 35.51 -11.69 -11.82
N GLU A 323 36.78 -12.08 -11.85
CA GLU A 323 37.85 -11.24 -12.38
C GLU A 323 37.72 -11.02 -13.89
N LEU A 324 37.36 -12.06 -14.66
CA LEU A 324 37.07 -11.92 -16.09
C LEU A 324 35.89 -10.98 -16.35
N GLU A 325 34.80 -11.10 -15.59
CA GLU A 325 33.65 -10.20 -15.76
C GLU A 325 33.98 -8.77 -15.35
N LYS A 326 34.80 -8.55 -14.31
CA LYS A 326 35.25 -7.19 -13.95
C LYS A 326 35.95 -6.49 -15.11
N GLU A 327 36.69 -7.20 -15.97
CA GLU A 327 37.35 -6.62 -17.14
C GLU A 327 36.34 -6.08 -18.17
N ASN A 328 35.14 -6.67 -18.26
CA ASN A 328 34.08 -6.18 -19.15
C ASN A 328 33.45 -4.85 -18.68
N TYR A 329 33.76 -4.40 -17.45
CA TYR A 329 33.19 -3.20 -16.83
C TYR A 329 34.24 -2.16 -16.39
N LYS A 330 35.52 -2.39 -16.68
CA LYS A 330 36.58 -1.37 -16.63
C LYS A 330 36.59 -0.55 -17.91
#